data_AF-A0A2G5TBU5-F1
#
_entry.id   AF-A0A2G5TBU5-F1
#
_cell.length_a   1.000
_cell.length_b   1.000
_cell.length_c   1.000
_cell.angle_alpha   90.00
_cell.angle_beta   90.00
_cell.angle_gamma   90.00
#
_symmetry.space_group_name_H-M   'P 1'
#
loop_
_entity.id
_entity.type
_entity.pdbx_description
1 polymer ?
#
loop_
_entity_poly.entity_id
_entity_poly.type
_entity_poly.pdbx_seq_one_letter_code
_entity_poly.pdbx_strand_id
1 'polypeptide(L)'
;MYNFLDIPTTVVDGIFAKGFCKNETICTSPSKNCTWILGNITVTTDSDLENMKSVEAVFGGITISGTNITDFSFLENLKYAASFRRSAILIENNQKLTNVTFPKLKRVNLDSSYALDFENNNPILTLNSSYCFGVRKSLGFEFYLPIFDNWTCEGLDINHDYIVQNQKKKSGYQTSIGAFFIILIMFFV
;
A
#
# COMPACT_ATOMS: atom_id res chain seq x y z
N MET A 1 -12.97 20.92 25.14
CA MET A 1 -12.46 20.44 23.83
C MET A 1 -12.16 18.97 24.01
N TYR A 2 -13.08 18.08 23.59
CA TYR A 2 -12.93 16.65 23.81
C TYR A 2 -12.05 16.06 22.71
N ASN A 3 -11.04 15.28 23.10
CA ASN A 3 -10.20 14.56 22.14
C ASN A 3 -11.07 13.57 21.34
N PHE A 4 -11.02 13.69 20.03
CA PHE A 4 -11.88 13.01 19.06
C PHE A 4 -11.49 11.53 18.81
N LEU A 5 -10.41 11.06 19.43
CA LEU A 5 -9.98 9.67 19.43
C LEU A 5 -9.10 9.44 20.66
N ASP A 6 -9.55 8.61 21.60
CA ASP A 6 -8.72 8.16 22.72
C ASP A 6 -7.98 6.88 22.26
N ILE A 7 -6.85 7.08 21.58
CA ILE A 7 -5.98 5.99 21.08
C ILE A 7 -5.12 5.35 22.18
N PRO A 8 -4.76 6.00 23.31
CA PRO A 8 -3.99 5.35 24.35
C PRO A 8 -4.91 4.77 25.41
N THR A 9 -5.56 3.64 25.10
CA THR A 9 -5.88 2.52 26.02
C THR A 9 -7.10 1.76 25.50
N THR A 10 -6.86 0.66 24.78
CA THR A 10 -7.36 -0.69 25.13
C THR A 10 -7.09 -1.64 23.95
N VAL A 11 -6.15 -2.56 24.19
CA VAL A 11 -5.76 -3.72 23.38
C VAL A 11 -5.07 -3.41 22.04
N VAL A 12 -4.04 -4.18 21.74
CA VAL A 12 -3.00 -3.95 20.72
C VAL A 12 -3.54 -3.90 19.27
N ASP A 13 -4.82 -4.19 19.04
CA ASP A 13 -5.38 -4.43 17.70
C ASP A 13 -6.67 -3.63 17.37
N GLY A 14 -7.01 -2.58 18.12
CA GLY A 14 -8.27 -1.86 17.96
C GLY A 14 -8.14 -0.40 17.49
N ILE A 15 -8.76 -0.05 16.35
CA ILE A 15 -9.11 1.35 16.04
C ILE A 15 -10.62 1.48 16.25
N PHE A 16 -11.02 2.07 17.38
CA PHE A 16 -12.42 2.26 17.74
C PHE A 16 -12.88 3.68 17.43
N ALA A 17 -13.92 3.82 16.61
CA ALA A 17 -14.60 5.09 16.41
C ALA A 17 -15.94 5.09 17.15
N LYS A 18 -16.03 5.85 18.24
CA LYS A 18 -17.27 5.98 19.02
C LYS A 18 -18.02 7.25 18.61
N GLY A 19 -18.94 7.11 17.66
CA GLY A 19 -19.88 8.15 17.25
C GLY A 19 -19.24 9.26 16.40
N PHE A 20 -19.73 9.44 15.18
CA PHE A 20 -19.29 10.53 14.30
C PHE A 20 -20.38 11.59 14.21
N CYS A 21 -20.07 12.81 14.67
CA CYS A 21 -20.82 14.00 14.25
C CYS A 21 -20.12 14.57 13.01
N LYS A 22 -20.85 14.69 11.89
CA LYS A 22 -20.30 15.23 10.65
C LYS A 22 -19.79 16.66 10.91
N ASN A 23 -18.50 16.87 10.70
CA ASN A 23 -17.84 18.19 10.71
C ASN A 23 -17.15 18.39 9.35
N GLU A 24 -16.73 19.61 9.04
CA GLU A 24 -16.10 20.01 7.77
C GLU A 24 -14.81 19.23 7.45
N THR A 25 -14.16 18.64 8.45
CA THR A 25 -12.91 17.88 8.29
C THR A 25 -13.12 16.38 8.03
N ILE A 26 -14.36 15.88 8.15
CA ILE A 26 -14.73 14.48 7.93
C ILE A 26 -15.45 14.38 6.59
N CYS A 27 -14.87 13.63 5.67
CA CYS A 27 -15.31 13.54 4.28
C CYS A 27 -15.51 12.08 3.86
N THR A 28 -16.15 11.88 2.70
CA THR A 28 -16.26 10.55 2.07
C THR A 28 -15.24 10.35 0.95
N SER A 29 -14.52 11.42 0.57
CA SER A 29 -13.48 11.42 -0.44
C SER A 29 -12.42 12.48 -0.12
N PRO A 30 -11.17 12.31 -0.58
CA PRO A 30 -10.11 13.31 -0.40
C PRO A 30 -10.49 14.65 -1.03
N SER A 31 -10.35 15.73 -0.28
CA SER A 31 -10.44 17.10 -0.80
C SER A 31 -9.74 18.06 0.17
N LYS A 32 -9.56 19.32 -0.25
CA LYS A 32 -8.96 20.36 0.60
C LYS A 32 -9.68 20.44 1.95
N ASN A 33 -8.90 20.37 3.05
CA ASN A 33 -9.35 20.37 4.46
C ASN A 33 -9.93 19.05 5.00
N CYS A 34 -9.98 17.98 4.21
CA CYS A 34 -10.39 16.66 4.69
C CYS A 34 -9.23 15.97 5.42
N THR A 35 -9.33 15.88 6.73
CA THR A 35 -8.34 15.14 7.54
C THR A 35 -8.78 13.71 7.81
N TRP A 36 -10.08 13.41 7.69
CA TRP A 36 -10.64 12.08 7.97
C TRP A 36 -11.54 11.63 6.84
N ILE A 37 -11.36 10.39 6.38
CA ILE A 37 -12.18 9.79 5.34
C ILE A 37 -12.99 8.63 5.92
N LEU A 38 -14.30 8.69 5.73
CA LEU A 38 -15.23 7.59 5.97
C LEU A 38 -15.64 7.01 4.61
N GLY A 39 -14.97 5.93 4.21
CA GLY A 39 -15.14 5.34 2.89
C GLY A 39 -13.83 4.84 2.32
N ASN A 40 -13.94 4.12 1.20
CA ASN A 40 -12.78 3.60 0.49
C ASN A 40 -12.20 4.68 -0.43
N ILE A 41 -10.88 4.64 -0.61
CA ILE A 41 -10.13 5.54 -1.49
C ILE A 41 -9.45 4.69 -2.56
N THR A 42 -9.59 5.09 -3.82
CA THR A 42 -8.82 4.53 -4.92
C THR A 42 -7.94 5.61 -5.51
N VAL A 43 -6.64 5.36 -5.56
CA VAL A 43 -5.62 6.21 -6.18
C VAL A 43 -5.13 5.50 -7.44
N THR A 44 -5.31 6.14 -8.58
CA THR A 44 -4.87 5.70 -9.91
C THR A 44 -3.92 6.74 -10.51
N THR A 45 -3.41 6.50 -11.73
CA THR A 45 -2.52 7.45 -12.42
C THR A 45 -3.13 8.85 -12.58
N ASP A 46 -4.46 8.96 -12.73
CA ASP A 46 -5.14 10.23 -12.96
C ASP A 46 -5.63 10.91 -11.67
N SER A 47 -5.35 10.32 -10.51
CA SER A 47 -5.81 10.87 -9.23
C SER A 47 -5.00 12.09 -8.82
N ASP A 48 -5.69 13.11 -8.30
CA ASP A 48 -5.04 14.27 -7.68
C ASP A 48 -4.47 13.89 -6.31
N LEU A 49 -3.15 13.71 -6.26
CA LEU A 49 -2.42 13.35 -5.05
C LEU A 49 -2.36 14.49 -4.02
N GLU A 50 -2.64 15.74 -4.41
CA GLU A 50 -2.55 16.88 -3.49
C GLU A 50 -3.61 16.79 -2.39
N ASN A 51 -4.81 16.34 -2.73
CA ASN A 51 -5.91 16.19 -1.77
C ASN A 51 -5.64 15.12 -0.70
N MET A 52 -4.75 14.18 -0.99
CA MET A 52 -4.34 13.13 -0.05
C MET A 52 -3.39 13.65 1.03
N LYS A 53 -2.66 14.73 0.78
CA LYS A 53 -1.67 15.26 1.73
C LYS A 53 -2.29 15.70 3.06
N SER A 54 -3.53 16.17 3.05
CA SER A 54 -4.23 16.58 4.28
C SER A 54 -4.85 15.42 5.06
N VAL A 55 -4.97 14.24 4.45
CA VAL A 55 -5.65 13.09 5.05
C VAL A 55 -4.79 12.49 6.16
N GLU A 56 -5.34 12.39 7.36
CA GLU A 56 -4.70 11.79 8.53
C GLU A 56 -5.22 10.40 8.89
N ALA A 57 -6.50 10.15 8.62
CA ALA A 57 -7.15 8.89 8.95
C ALA A 57 -8.12 8.44 7.87
N VAL A 58 -8.12 7.14 7.58
CA VAL A 58 -9.09 6.50 6.67
C VAL A 58 -9.77 5.34 7.37
N PHE A 59 -11.10 5.40 7.46
CA PHE A 59 -11.97 4.32 7.90
C PHE A 59 -12.65 3.74 6.66
N GLY A 60 -11.94 2.83 6.02
CA GLY A 60 -12.19 2.24 4.72
C GLY A 60 -10.87 1.74 4.12
N GLY A 61 -10.94 0.98 3.04
CA GLY A 61 -9.76 0.50 2.33
C GLY A 61 -9.14 1.60 1.46
N ILE A 62 -7.82 1.70 1.47
CA ILE A 62 -7.03 2.50 0.52
C ILE A 62 -6.47 1.55 -0.54
N THR A 63 -6.75 1.80 -1.81
CA THR A 63 -6.16 1.07 -2.94
C THR A 63 -5.34 2.03 -3.78
N ILE A 64 -4.05 1.75 -3.94
CA ILE A 64 -3.13 2.52 -4.78
C ILE A 64 -2.72 1.62 -5.94
N SER A 65 -3.31 1.84 -7.11
CA SER A 65 -3.25 0.89 -8.23
C SER A 65 -2.76 1.54 -9.51
N GLY A 66 -1.73 0.94 -10.12
CA GLY A 66 -1.27 1.30 -11.47
C GLY A 66 -0.82 2.75 -11.59
N THR A 67 -0.18 3.30 -10.57
CA THR A 67 0.31 4.69 -10.53
C THR A 67 1.78 4.79 -10.94
N ASN A 68 2.23 6.03 -11.20
CA ASN A 68 3.62 6.36 -11.50
C ASN A 68 4.44 6.83 -10.28
N ILE A 69 3.92 6.66 -9.07
CA ILE A 69 4.61 7.10 -7.84
C ILE A 69 5.91 6.32 -7.64
N THR A 70 6.89 6.97 -7.01
CA THR A 70 8.15 6.36 -6.58
C THR A 70 8.18 6.08 -5.08
N ASP A 71 7.31 6.76 -4.33
CA ASP A 71 7.23 6.77 -2.87
C ASP A 71 5.83 7.18 -2.39
N PHE A 72 5.65 7.22 -1.06
CA PHE A 72 4.39 7.60 -0.40
C PHE A 72 4.40 9.04 0.16
N SER A 73 5.17 9.97 -0.41
CA SER A 73 5.23 11.37 0.04
C SER A 73 3.88 12.08 0.01
N PHE A 74 2.98 11.71 -0.91
CA PHE A 74 1.62 12.25 -0.96
C PHE A 74 0.72 11.82 0.22
N LEU A 75 1.15 10.84 1.02
CA LEU A 75 0.52 10.39 2.26
C LEU A 75 1.22 10.98 3.50
N GLU A 76 1.84 12.15 3.38
CA GLU A 76 2.69 12.75 4.43
C GLU A 76 2.05 12.93 5.80
N ASN A 77 0.71 13.02 5.87
CA ASN A 77 -0.01 13.15 7.14
C ASN A 77 -0.83 11.91 7.52
N LEU A 78 -0.86 10.87 6.69
CA LEU A 78 -1.60 9.65 6.99
C LEU A 78 -1.00 8.96 8.21
N LYS A 79 -1.80 8.82 9.28
CA LYS A 79 -1.42 8.19 10.55
C LYS A 79 -2.13 6.86 10.76
N TYR A 80 -3.38 6.74 10.30
CA TYR A 80 -4.25 5.61 10.61
C TYR A 80 -5.02 5.13 9.37
N ALA A 81 -5.03 3.82 9.17
CA ALA A 81 -5.89 3.18 8.17
C ALA A 81 -6.58 1.97 8.81
N ALA A 82 -7.89 1.86 8.64
CA ALA A 82 -8.67 0.74 9.17
C ALA A 82 -9.72 0.32 8.14
N SER A 83 -9.84 -0.98 7.89
CA SER A 83 -10.87 -1.54 7.01
C SER A 83 -11.51 -2.76 7.66
N PHE A 84 -12.78 -3.00 7.33
CA PHE A 84 -13.59 -4.09 7.91
C PHE A 84 -13.82 -5.26 6.95
N ARG A 85 -13.33 -5.19 5.70
CA ARG A 85 -13.70 -6.18 4.65
C ARG A 85 -12.53 -6.69 3.81
N ARG A 86 -11.50 -5.87 3.60
CA ARG A 86 -10.34 -6.11 2.73
C ARG A 86 -9.14 -5.40 3.33
N SER A 87 -7.94 -5.62 2.81
CA SER A 87 -6.71 -4.88 3.15
C SER A 87 -6.99 -3.40 3.41
N ALA A 88 -6.51 -2.88 4.53
CA ALA A 88 -6.72 -1.48 4.88
C ALA A 88 -5.89 -0.58 3.96
N ILE A 89 -4.72 -1.08 3.51
CA ILE A 89 -3.98 -0.51 2.41
C ILE A 89 -3.55 -1.64 1.46
N LEU A 90 -4.00 -1.55 0.21
CA LEU A 90 -3.56 -2.37 -0.91
C LEU A 90 -2.76 -1.50 -1.87
N ILE A 91 -1.52 -1.87 -2.14
CA ILE A 91 -0.64 -1.21 -3.09
C ILE A 91 -0.38 -2.20 -4.21
N GLU A 92 -0.87 -1.92 -5.41
CA GLU A 92 -0.79 -2.88 -6.51
C GLU A 92 -0.35 -2.26 -7.84
N ASN A 93 0.37 -3.03 -8.65
CA ASN A 93 0.70 -2.66 -10.02
C ASN A 93 1.50 -1.34 -10.17
N ASN A 94 2.20 -0.86 -9.13
CA ASN A 94 3.00 0.36 -9.17
C ASN A 94 4.47 0.04 -9.51
N GLN A 95 4.78 -0.07 -10.80
CA GLN A 95 6.11 -0.53 -11.27
C GLN A 95 7.26 0.45 -10.98
N LYS A 96 6.97 1.74 -10.72
CA LYS A 96 7.97 2.76 -10.38
C LYS A 96 8.21 2.91 -8.88
N LEU A 97 7.39 2.26 -8.04
CA LEU A 97 7.48 2.34 -6.59
C LEU A 97 8.76 1.66 -6.11
N THR A 98 9.65 2.41 -5.47
CA THR A 98 10.94 1.89 -4.96
C THR A 98 11.18 2.22 -3.51
N ASN A 99 10.47 3.19 -2.96
CA ASN A 99 10.49 3.51 -1.53
C ASN A 99 9.12 3.24 -0.91
N VAL A 100 9.05 2.20 -0.08
CA VAL A 100 7.83 1.76 0.61
C VAL A 100 7.70 2.30 2.03
N THR A 101 8.51 3.30 2.39
CA THR A 101 8.47 3.93 3.72
C THR A 101 7.29 4.88 3.80
N PHE A 102 6.41 4.66 4.79
CA PHE A 102 5.35 5.62 5.10
C PHE A 102 5.89 6.76 5.97
N PRO A 103 5.58 8.04 5.66
CA PRO A 103 6.12 9.17 6.42
C PRO A 103 5.65 9.24 7.88
N LYS A 104 4.35 9.03 8.13
CA LYS A 104 3.74 9.20 9.47
C LYS A 104 2.76 8.09 9.85
N LEU A 105 2.65 7.03 9.04
CA LEU A 105 1.71 5.94 9.32
C LEU A 105 2.11 5.24 10.62
N LYS A 106 1.15 5.10 11.53
CA LYS A 106 1.38 4.53 12.88
C LYS A 106 0.69 3.20 13.06
N ARG A 107 -0.54 3.09 12.55
CA ARG A 107 -1.37 1.88 12.72
C ARG A 107 -2.14 1.61 11.44
N VAL A 108 -2.13 0.35 11.04
CA VAL A 108 -3.01 -0.21 10.04
C VAL A 108 -3.76 -1.32 10.74
N ASN A 109 -5.09 -1.20 10.85
CA ASN A 109 -5.89 -2.22 11.50
C ASN A 109 -6.66 -3.03 10.46
N LEU A 110 -6.61 -4.35 10.64
CA LEU A 110 -7.56 -5.26 10.02
C LEU A 110 -7.82 -6.47 10.91
N ASP A 111 -9.05 -6.95 10.87
CA ASP A 111 -9.46 -8.29 11.33
C ASP A 111 -8.97 -9.40 10.37
N SER A 112 -7.86 -9.20 9.62
CA SER A 112 -7.26 -10.22 8.73
C SER A 112 -5.75 -10.07 8.51
N SER A 113 -5.14 -11.17 8.06
CA SER A 113 -3.71 -11.31 7.74
C SER A 113 -3.19 -10.46 6.57
N TYR A 114 -4.04 -9.63 5.94
CA TYR A 114 -3.70 -8.82 4.76
C TYR A 114 -3.85 -7.31 5.01
N ALA A 115 -3.68 -6.84 6.25
CA ALA A 115 -3.90 -5.44 6.63
C ALA A 115 -3.14 -4.44 5.74
N LEU A 116 -1.89 -4.75 5.40
CA LEU A 116 -1.04 -3.99 4.49
C LEU A 116 -0.44 -4.95 3.44
N ASP A 117 -0.84 -4.76 2.19
CA ASP A 117 -0.58 -5.71 1.11
C ASP A 117 0.04 -5.02 -0.11
N PHE A 118 1.09 -5.65 -0.64
CA PHE A 118 1.84 -5.18 -1.80
C PHE A 118 1.77 -6.25 -2.91
N GLU A 119 1.08 -5.97 -4.00
CA GLU A 119 0.90 -6.92 -5.10
C GLU A 119 1.44 -6.39 -6.44
N ASN A 120 2.30 -7.16 -7.08
CA ASN A 120 2.79 -6.89 -8.44
C ASN A 120 3.34 -5.45 -8.61
N ASN A 121 4.07 -4.94 -7.60
CA ASN A 121 4.78 -3.67 -7.68
C ASN A 121 6.17 -3.88 -8.31
N ASN A 122 7.08 -2.93 -8.14
CA ASN A 122 8.45 -3.08 -8.62
C ASN A 122 9.10 -4.37 -8.06
N PRO A 123 9.67 -5.26 -8.90
CA PRO A 123 10.24 -6.52 -8.44
C PRO A 123 11.35 -6.41 -7.39
N ILE A 124 12.02 -5.25 -7.29
CA ILE A 124 13.03 -5.03 -6.23
C ILE A 124 12.46 -5.25 -4.82
N LEU A 125 11.16 -4.98 -4.65
CA LEU A 125 10.45 -5.09 -3.39
C LEU A 125 10.29 -6.54 -2.91
N THR A 126 10.28 -7.51 -3.83
CA THR A 126 10.22 -8.95 -3.49
C THR A 126 11.55 -9.67 -3.64
N LEU A 127 12.47 -9.12 -4.43
CA LEU A 127 13.85 -9.61 -4.52
C LEU A 127 14.69 -9.26 -3.30
N ASN A 128 14.30 -8.26 -2.52
CA ASN A 128 15.01 -7.86 -1.30
C ASN A 128 14.03 -7.76 -0.12
N SER A 129 14.06 -8.77 0.75
CA SER A 129 13.22 -8.85 1.94
C SER A 129 13.38 -7.67 2.92
N SER A 130 14.50 -6.94 2.88
CA SER A 130 14.74 -5.79 3.76
C SER A 130 13.69 -4.68 3.59
N TYR A 131 13.07 -4.56 2.40
CA TYR A 131 11.93 -3.66 2.20
C TYR A 131 10.74 -4.07 3.08
N CYS A 132 10.39 -5.36 3.07
CA CYS A 132 9.32 -5.91 3.89
C CYS A 132 9.61 -5.76 5.40
N PHE A 133 10.81 -6.14 5.85
CA PHE A 133 11.22 -5.97 7.25
C PHE A 133 11.30 -4.50 7.67
N GLY A 134 11.70 -3.60 6.77
CA GLY A 134 11.74 -2.17 7.03
C GLY A 134 10.35 -1.58 7.30
N VAL A 135 9.35 -1.99 6.53
CA VAL A 135 7.94 -1.62 6.76
C VAL A 135 7.43 -2.23 8.07
N ARG A 136 7.65 -3.53 8.29
CA ARG A 136 7.24 -4.23 9.53
C ARG A 136 7.78 -3.53 10.77
N LYS A 137 9.09 -3.22 10.77
CA LYS A 137 9.77 -2.54 11.87
C LYS A 137 9.22 -1.14 12.10
N SER A 138 9.01 -0.38 11.02
CA SER A 138 8.51 1.01 11.11
C SER A 138 7.11 1.10 11.71
N LEU A 139 6.26 0.09 11.45
CA LEU A 139 4.88 0.05 11.95
C LEU A 139 4.71 -0.75 13.25
N GLY A 140 5.77 -1.40 13.72
CA GLY A 140 5.74 -2.26 14.89
C GLY A 140 4.75 -3.42 14.76
N PHE A 141 4.62 -4.00 13.56
CA PHE A 141 3.78 -5.17 13.35
C PHE A 141 4.38 -6.41 13.98
N GLU A 142 3.56 -7.20 14.66
CA GLU A 142 3.86 -8.56 15.07
C GLU A 142 3.34 -9.55 14.01
N PHE A 143 4.13 -10.57 13.71
CA PHE A 143 3.85 -11.72 12.82
C PHE A 143 3.27 -11.44 11.41
N TYR A 144 3.88 -12.04 10.39
CA TYR A 144 3.40 -12.17 9.00
C TYR A 144 3.14 -10.90 8.17
N LEU A 145 2.83 -9.74 8.77
CA LEU A 145 2.62 -8.47 8.07
C LEU A 145 3.90 -7.64 7.91
N PRO A 146 4.06 -6.85 6.85
CA PRO A 146 3.19 -6.79 5.66
C PRO A 146 3.38 -8.01 4.75
N ILE A 147 2.46 -8.17 3.79
CA ILE A 147 2.53 -9.20 2.74
C ILE A 147 2.99 -8.56 1.42
N PHE A 148 3.88 -9.25 0.72
CA PHE A 148 4.48 -8.82 -0.55
C PHE A 148 4.38 -9.98 -1.56
N ASP A 149 3.60 -9.82 -2.62
CA ASP A 149 3.29 -10.87 -3.62
C ASP A 149 2.86 -12.20 -2.97
N ASN A 150 1.99 -12.14 -1.96
CA ASN A 150 1.57 -13.28 -1.13
C ASN A 150 2.66 -13.93 -0.26
N TRP A 151 3.83 -13.30 -0.13
CA TRP A 151 4.88 -13.73 0.80
C TRP A 151 4.91 -12.87 2.05
N THR A 152 5.11 -13.52 3.19
CA THR A 152 5.54 -12.86 4.42
C THR A 152 7.01 -12.43 4.27
N CYS A 153 7.51 -11.53 5.12
CA CYS A 153 8.92 -11.13 5.03
C CYS A 153 9.88 -12.32 5.21
N GLU A 154 9.56 -13.26 6.11
CA GLU A 154 10.30 -14.52 6.27
C GLU A 154 10.20 -15.40 5.02
N GLY A 155 9.02 -15.43 4.40
CA GLY A 155 8.79 -16.15 3.15
C GLY A 155 9.69 -15.64 2.02
N LEU A 156 9.87 -14.32 1.92
CA LEU A 156 10.78 -13.69 0.96
C LEU A 156 12.24 -14.11 1.20
N ASP A 157 12.68 -14.14 2.46
CA ASP A 157 14.04 -14.59 2.82
C ASP A 157 14.28 -16.05 2.48
N ILE A 158 13.38 -16.92 2.93
CA ILE A 158 13.51 -18.38 2.77
C ILE A 158 13.45 -18.78 1.29
N ASN A 159 12.63 -18.09 0.50
CA ASN A 159 12.37 -18.44 -0.90
C ASN A 159 13.10 -17.52 -1.89
N HIS A 160 14.12 -16.78 -1.45
CA HIS A 160 14.82 -15.79 -2.27
C HIS A 160 15.24 -16.34 -3.63
N ASP A 161 15.95 -17.48 -3.67
CA ASP A 161 16.44 -18.08 -4.91
C ASP A 161 15.30 -18.48 -5.86
N TYR A 162 14.21 -19.02 -5.31
CA TYR A 162 13.01 -19.37 -6.08
C TYR A 162 12.35 -18.13 -6.70
N ILE A 163 12.24 -17.05 -5.93
CA ILE A 163 11.68 -15.78 -6.38
C ILE A 163 12.56 -15.18 -7.49
N VAL A 164 13.88 -15.13 -7.30
CA VAL A 164 14.85 -14.64 -8.29
C VAL A 164 14.72 -15.41 -9.61
N GLN A 165 14.65 -16.75 -9.55
CA GLN A 165 14.50 -17.58 -10.74
C GLN A 165 13.19 -17.32 -11.48
N ASN A 166 12.08 -17.17 -10.76
CA ASN A 166 10.79 -16.89 -11.38
C ASN A 166 10.71 -15.48 -11.98
N GLN A 167 11.33 -14.49 -11.35
CA GLN A 167 11.42 -13.14 -11.92
C GLN A 167 12.23 -13.13 -13.23
N LYS A 168 13.35 -13.87 -13.28
CA LYS A 168 14.13 -14.05 -14.52
C LYS A 168 13.31 -14.71 -15.64
N LYS A 169 12.50 -15.72 -15.32
CA LYS A 169 11.59 -16.36 -16.30
C LYS A 169 10.55 -15.39 -16.85
N LYS A 170 9.92 -14.57 -15.98
CA LYS A 170 8.95 -13.54 -16.40
C LYS A 170 9.59 -12.52 -17.34
N SER A 171 10.79 -12.03 -17.00
CA SER A 171 11.54 -11.08 -17.84
C SER A 171 11.95 -11.69 -19.18
N GLY A 172 12.50 -12.93 -19.18
CA GLY A 172 12.88 -13.64 -20.41
C GLY A 172 11.70 -13.90 -21.35
N TYR A 173 10.52 -14.19 -20.80
CA TYR A 173 9.29 -14.34 -21.58
C TYR A 173 8.84 -13.01 -22.20
N GLN A 174 8.87 -11.90 -21.45
CA GLN A 174 8.56 -10.57 -21.96
C GLN A 174 9.54 -10.14 -23.07
N THR A 175 10.84 -10.41 -22.91
CA THR A 175 11.83 -10.10 -23.96
C THR A 175 11.61 -10.93 -25.22
N SER A 176 11.18 -12.19 -25.08
CA SER A 176 10.87 -13.05 -26.22
C SER A 176 9.66 -12.53 -27.00
N ILE A 177 8.56 -12.18 -26.34
CA ILE A 177 7.37 -11.62 -27.01
C ILE A 177 7.70 -10.30 -27.70
N GLY A 178 8.41 -9.40 -27.02
CA GLY A 178 8.84 -8.11 -27.60
C GLY A 178 9.70 -8.31 -28.86
N ALA A 179 10.61 -9.28 -28.85
CA ALA A 179 11.42 -9.62 -30.02
C ALA A 179 10.56 -10.17 -31.17
N PHE A 180 9.57 -11.02 -30.88
CA PHE A 180 8.65 -11.52 -31.91
C PHE A 180 7.83 -10.39 -32.57
N PHE A 181 7.36 -9.41 -31.80
CA PHE A 181 6.62 -8.26 -32.36
C PHE A 181 7.52 -7.32 -33.18
N ILE A 182 8.76 -7.07 -32.74
CA ILE A 182 9.73 -6.25 -33.51
C ILE A 182 10.07 -6.92 -34.83
N ILE A 183 10.32 -8.23 -34.81
CA ILE A 183 10.59 -9.01 -36.02
C ILE A 183 9.39 -8.94 -36.98
N LEU A 184 8.16 -9.07 -36.48
CA LEU A 184 6.95 -8.97 -37.31
C LEU A 184 6.83 -7.61 -38.01
N ILE A 185 7.11 -6.51 -37.30
CA ILE A 185 7.06 -5.15 -37.86
C ILE A 185 8.13 -4.96 -38.95
N MET A 186 9.32 -5.55 -38.80
CA MET A 186 10.38 -5.48 -39.82
C MET A 186 10.04 -6.23 -41.12
N PHE A 187 9.09 -7.16 -41.10
CA PHE A 187 8.61 -7.87 -42.31
C PHE A 187 7.45 -7.15 -43.02
N PHE A 188 6.91 -6.07 -42.43
CA PHE A 188 5.80 -5.29 -42.99
C PHE A 188 6.17 -3.83 -43.34
N VAL A 189 7.47 -3.53 -43.47
CA VAL A 189 8.00 -2.25 -44.00
C VAL A 189 8.75 -2.50 -45.30
#